data_AF-A0AAD4EYU2-F1
#
_entry.id   AF-A0AAD4EYU2-F1
#
_cell.length_a   1.000
_cell.length_b   1.000
_cell.length_c   1.000
_cell.angle_alpha   90.00
_cell.angle_beta   90.00
_cell.angle_gamma   90.00
#
_symmetry.space_group_name_H-M   'P 1'
#
loop_
_entity.id
_entity.type
_entity.pdbx_description
1 polymer ?
#
loop_
_entity_poly.entity_id
_entity_poly.type
_entity_poly.pdbx_seq_one_letter_code
_entity_poly.pdbx_strand_id
1 'polypeptide(L)'
;MSSSPPSVAATATALALTTPFVAPPGCPIFSTTTVDVSSGSIDSVATVLVGDNPSCLPKGWGDVVRESRAMFDPGVCPSGWVYHDMANGDATYKFTAFCCPSGYVYHTFDYRTLILSKIPHGCGRWTSRLNSDSGSDAATTTGADFASSTLLVQYAWALTWSSSDIPNLTPQPPSITNSMFVPTWTPGEVIPPGKYDRESPNGPNRNYFLPEGAQWFLMIGMPIIGALMIGSCVFCCVRGSKKKKRERAARAARAAEGVPDGK
;
A
#
# COMPACT_ATOMS: atom_id res chain seq x y z
N MET A 1 9.59 42.05 29.32
CA MET A 1 8.56 41.34 28.53
C MET A 1 9.08 41.24 27.11
N SER A 2 9.74 40.12 26.76
CA SER A 2 10.21 39.88 25.39
C SER A 2 9.04 39.32 24.58
N SER A 3 8.52 40.09 23.63
CA SER A 3 7.60 39.58 22.63
C SER A 3 8.41 38.97 21.49
N SER A 4 8.40 37.64 21.37
CA SER A 4 8.80 36.99 20.13
C SER A 4 7.85 37.40 19.00
N PRO A 5 8.35 37.72 17.79
CA PRO A 5 7.49 37.92 16.63
C PRO A 5 6.81 36.59 16.25
N PRO A 6 5.56 36.63 15.75
CA PRO A 6 4.89 35.42 15.27
C PRO A 6 5.67 34.84 14.09
N SER A 7 6.06 33.57 14.23
CA SER A 7 6.57 32.76 13.14
C SER A 7 5.45 32.62 12.11
N VAL A 8 5.54 33.39 11.03
CA VAL A 8 4.68 33.22 9.87
C VAL A 8 5.11 31.89 9.23
N ALA A 9 4.38 30.83 9.54
CA ALA A 9 4.41 29.62 8.73
C ALA A 9 4.05 30.04 7.31
N ALA A 10 5.01 29.95 6.39
CA ALA A 10 4.73 30.14 4.98
C ALA A 10 3.75 29.04 4.56
N THR A 11 2.48 29.39 4.42
CA THR A 11 1.47 28.52 3.82
C THR A 11 1.94 28.27 2.39
N ALA A 12 2.47 27.07 2.13
CA ALA A 12 2.86 26.67 0.79
C ALA A 12 1.61 26.69 -0.08
N THR A 13 1.48 27.71 -0.93
CA THR A 13 0.36 27.81 -1.87
C THR A 13 0.57 26.76 -2.96
N ALA A 14 -0.22 25.69 -2.93
CA ALA A 14 -0.26 24.72 -4.04
C ALA A 14 -0.67 25.43 -5.34
N LEU A 15 -0.10 25.02 -6.47
CA LEU A 15 -0.42 25.59 -7.78
C LEU A 15 -1.78 25.07 -8.25
N ALA A 16 -2.61 25.94 -8.81
CA ALA A 16 -3.84 25.49 -9.48
C ALA A 16 -3.51 24.98 -10.89
N LEU A 17 -4.06 23.82 -11.25
CA LEU A 17 -3.92 23.23 -12.58
C LEU A 17 -5.28 22.71 -13.05
N THR A 18 -6.05 23.57 -13.70
CA THR A 18 -7.45 23.25 -14.08
C THR A 18 -7.59 22.62 -15.46
N THR A 19 -6.50 22.58 -16.24
CA THR A 19 -6.44 21.94 -17.56
C THR A 19 -5.21 21.04 -17.67
N PRO A 20 -5.23 20.00 -18.53
CA PRO A 20 -4.17 19.02 -18.55
C PRO A 20 -2.88 19.67 -19.06
N PHE A 21 -1.83 19.58 -18.27
CA PHE A 21 -0.51 19.97 -18.74
C PHE A 21 -0.08 19.07 -19.89
N VAL A 22 0.48 19.68 -20.94
CA VAL A 22 1.12 18.97 -22.06
C VAL A 22 2.59 19.30 -22.00
N ALA A 23 3.41 18.30 -21.73
CA ALA A 23 4.86 18.48 -21.68
C ALA A 23 5.39 18.91 -23.07
N PRO A 24 6.40 19.79 -23.12
CA PRO A 24 7.05 20.14 -24.38
C PRO A 24 7.67 18.92 -25.08
N PRO A 25 7.89 18.98 -26.41
CA PRO A 25 8.61 17.94 -27.13
C PRO A 25 9.99 17.68 -26.52
N GLY A 26 10.36 16.40 -26.39
CA GLY A 26 11.64 15.98 -25.78
C GLY A 26 11.56 15.65 -24.28
N CYS A 27 10.38 15.74 -23.67
CA CYS A 27 10.14 15.35 -22.29
C CYS A 27 9.49 13.95 -22.17
N PRO A 28 9.74 13.22 -21.07
CA PRO A 28 10.59 13.57 -19.92
C PRO A 28 12.09 13.39 -20.19
N ILE A 29 12.92 14.21 -19.51
CA ILE A 29 14.37 14.07 -19.47
C ILE A 29 14.74 13.43 -18.13
N PHE A 30 15.51 12.34 -18.17
CA PHE A 30 15.90 11.61 -16.98
C PHE A 30 17.34 11.93 -16.55
N SER A 31 17.52 12.08 -15.25
CA SER A 31 18.82 12.26 -14.60
C SER A 31 19.13 11.05 -13.73
N THR A 32 20.38 10.63 -13.73
CA THR A 32 20.84 9.52 -12.89
C THR A 32 20.88 9.93 -11.43
N THR A 33 20.17 9.19 -10.58
CA THR A 33 20.20 9.35 -9.12
C THR A 33 20.54 8.02 -8.47
N THR A 34 21.28 8.05 -7.37
CA THR A 34 21.59 6.86 -6.58
C THR A 34 20.67 6.78 -5.37
N VAL A 35 20.15 5.59 -5.09
CA VAL A 35 19.34 5.30 -3.91
C VAL A 35 20.00 4.20 -3.10
N ASP A 36 20.07 4.41 -1.80
CA ASP A 36 20.61 3.43 -0.87
C ASP A 36 19.56 2.32 -0.68
N VAL A 37 19.96 1.10 -0.99
CA VAL A 37 19.19 -0.12 -0.86
C VAL A 37 19.72 -0.87 0.36
N SER A 38 19.02 -0.73 1.49
CA SER A 38 19.27 -1.53 2.67
C SER A 38 18.35 -2.75 2.67
N SER A 39 18.91 -3.94 2.42
CA SER A 39 18.19 -5.20 2.54
C SER A 39 18.85 -6.06 3.62
N GLY A 40 18.36 -5.95 4.86
CA GLY A 40 18.89 -6.69 6.00
C GLY A 40 20.36 -6.31 6.30
N SER A 41 21.30 -7.18 5.93
CA SER A 41 22.73 -7.07 6.27
C SER A 41 23.61 -6.48 5.17
N ILE A 42 23.04 -6.10 4.02
CA ILE A 42 23.79 -5.55 2.89
C ILE A 42 23.24 -4.16 2.57
N ASP A 43 24.12 -3.17 2.63
CA ASP A 43 23.91 -1.86 2.04
C ASP A 43 24.43 -1.91 0.60
N SER A 44 23.56 -1.63 -0.35
CA SER A 44 23.91 -1.55 -1.77
C SER A 44 23.39 -0.23 -2.34
N VAL A 45 24.02 0.27 -3.40
CA VAL A 45 23.57 1.49 -4.08
C VAL A 45 22.94 1.07 -5.39
N ALA A 46 21.66 1.37 -5.57
CA ALA A 46 20.98 1.18 -6.86
C ALA A 46 20.93 2.49 -7.63
N THR A 47 21.18 2.40 -8.92
CA THR A 47 21.07 3.54 -9.84
C THR A 47 19.65 3.58 -10.42
N VAL A 48 18.97 4.71 -10.25
CA VAL A 48 17.63 4.97 -10.78
C VAL A 48 17.66 6.22 -11.67
N LEU A 49 16.84 6.22 -12.72
CA LEU A 49 16.69 7.36 -13.60
C LEU A 49 15.46 8.15 -13.19
N VAL A 50 15.64 9.41 -12.79
CA VAL A 50 14.59 10.28 -12.25
C VAL A 50 14.24 11.37 -13.25
N GLY A 51 12.98 11.49 -13.61
CA GLY A 51 12.48 12.58 -14.45
C GLY A 51 12.10 13.79 -13.61
N ASP A 52 13.03 14.74 -13.43
CA ASP A 52 12.84 15.94 -12.59
C ASP A 52 13.28 17.25 -13.27
N ASN A 53 13.47 17.23 -14.59
CA ASN A 53 13.94 18.40 -15.31
C ASN A 53 12.89 19.54 -15.29
N PRO A 54 13.24 20.75 -14.81
CA PRO A 54 12.32 21.87 -14.73
C PRO A 54 11.78 22.34 -16.09
N SER A 55 12.47 22.07 -17.20
CA SER A 55 11.97 22.40 -18.54
C SER A 55 10.77 21.54 -18.96
N CYS A 56 10.58 20.39 -18.32
CA CYS A 56 9.49 19.44 -18.59
C CYS A 56 8.27 19.66 -17.68
N LEU A 57 8.24 20.73 -16.91
CA LEU A 57 7.27 20.97 -15.86
C LEU A 57 6.49 22.28 -16.10
N PRO A 58 5.32 22.46 -15.46
CA PRO A 58 4.54 23.68 -15.60
C PRO A 58 5.34 24.94 -15.21
N LYS A 59 5.00 26.06 -15.84
CA LYS A 59 5.57 27.36 -15.48
C LYS A 59 5.24 27.69 -14.01
N GLY A 60 6.21 28.24 -13.27
CA GLY A 60 6.08 28.56 -11.83
C GLY A 60 6.40 27.39 -10.89
N TRP A 61 6.66 26.19 -11.43
CA TRP A 61 7.06 25.02 -10.63
C TRP A 61 8.37 25.24 -9.86
N GLY A 62 9.33 25.96 -10.44
CA GLY A 62 10.60 26.27 -9.78
C GLY A 62 10.48 27.16 -8.54
N ASP A 63 9.42 27.96 -8.47
CA ASP A 63 9.20 28.97 -7.42
C ASP A 63 8.54 28.37 -6.16
N VAL A 64 8.09 27.12 -6.24
CA VAL A 64 7.43 26.38 -5.16
C VAL A 64 8.47 25.54 -4.40
N VAL A 65 8.28 25.37 -3.09
CA VAL A 65 9.15 24.48 -2.27
C VAL A 65 9.12 23.05 -2.81
N ARG A 66 10.26 22.36 -2.73
CA ARG A 66 10.47 21.08 -3.41
C ARG A 66 9.41 20.04 -3.05
N GLU A 67 8.91 20.10 -1.83
CA GLU A 67 7.92 19.20 -1.25
C GLU A 67 6.51 19.40 -1.81
N SER A 68 6.14 20.64 -2.19
CA SER A 68 4.79 20.95 -2.73
C SER A 68 4.78 21.18 -4.24
N ARG A 69 5.92 21.01 -4.90
CA ARG A 69 6.07 21.16 -6.36
C ARG A 69 5.18 20.24 -7.18
N ALA A 70 4.90 19.05 -6.68
CA ALA A 70 4.01 18.09 -7.31
C ALA A 70 2.61 18.08 -6.66
N MET A 71 2.23 19.12 -5.94
CA MET A 71 0.93 19.24 -5.28
C MET A 71 0.12 20.37 -5.92
N PHE A 72 -1.09 20.07 -6.37
CA PHE A 72 -1.96 21.02 -7.07
C PHE A 72 -3.35 21.08 -6.45
N ASP A 73 -3.88 22.29 -6.23
CA ASP A 73 -5.19 22.53 -5.60
C ASP A 73 -5.86 23.79 -6.18
N PRO A 74 -6.93 23.68 -6.99
CA PRO A 74 -7.45 22.45 -7.57
C PRO A 74 -6.57 21.95 -8.73
N GLY A 75 -6.57 20.64 -9.00
CA GLY A 75 -5.69 20.02 -10.00
C GLY A 75 -6.33 18.96 -10.90
N VAL A 76 -5.86 18.85 -12.15
CA VAL A 76 -6.07 17.73 -13.08
C VAL A 76 -4.75 17.13 -13.56
N CYS A 77 -4.75 15.85 -13.94
CA CYS A 77 -3.53 15.17 -14.37
C CYS A 77 -3.06 15.73 -15.73
N PRO A 78 -1.77 15.64 -16.04
CA PRO A 78 -1.28 15.88 -17.38
C PRO A 78 -1.99 15.00 -18.42
N SER A 79 -1.95 15.43 -19.68
CA SER A 79 -2.57 14.67 -20.76
C SER A 79 -1.94 13.28 -20.89
N GLY A 80 -2.79 12.24 -20.95
CA GLY A 80 -2.37 10.84 -21.07
C GLY A 80 -1.86 10.19 -19.78
N TRP A 81 -2.02 10.84 -18.62
CA TRP A 81 -1.68 10.27 -17.32
C TRP A 81 -2.89 9.54 -16.70
N VAL A 82 -2.59 8.60 -15.81
CA VAL A 82 -3.57 7.78 -15.09
C VAL A 82 -3.68 8.31 -13.66
N TYR A 83 -4.91 8.45 -13.18
CA TYR A 83 -5.20 8.79 -11.79
C TYR A 83 -5.12 7.52 -10.95
N HIS A 84 -4.42 7.60 -9.82
CA HIS A 84 -4.29 6.52 -8.84
C HIS A 84 -4.79 6.95 -7.47
N ASP A 85 -5.32 5.97 -6.72
CA ASP A 85 -5.76 6.11 -5.33
C ASP A 85 -6.67 7.34 -5.10
N MET A 86 -7.67 7.53 -5.98
CA MET A 86 -8.60 8.63 -5.82
C MET A 86 -9.54 8.36 -4.65
N ALA A 87 -9.48 9.21 -3.65
CA ALA A 87 -10.31 9.09 -2.46
C ALA A 87 -10.64 10.47 -1.91
N ASN A 88 -11.66 10.53 -1.07
CA ASN A 88 -11.88 11.71 -0.23
C ASN A 88 -10.72 11.82 0.78
N GLY A 89 -9.97 12.91 0.70
CA GLY A 89 -9.02 13.34 1.73
C GLY A 89 -9.75 13.80 3.00
N ASP A 90 -9.01 13.90 4.10
CA ASP A 90 -9.54 14.15 5.44
C ASP A 90 -10.51 15.34 5.51
N ALA A 91 -11.54 15.21 6.36
CA ALA A 91 -12.48 16.19 6.97
C ALA A 91 -13.05 17.38 6.15
N THR A 92 -12.56 17.64 4.94
CA THR A 92 -12.74 18.87 4.17
C THR A 92 -13.51 18.65 2.87
N TYR A 93 -14.05 17.45 2.65
CA TYR A 93 -14.77 17.08 1.41
C TYR A 93 -13.95 17.34 0.14
N LYS A 94 -12.63 17.24 0.24
CA LYS A 94 -11.68 17.36 -0.87
C LYS A 94 -11.27 15.98 -1.31
N PHE A 95 -11.23 15.75 -2.61
CA PHE A 95 -10.72 14.52 -3.19
C PHE A 95 -9.25 14.69 -3.51
N THR A 96 -8.46 13.65 -3.24
CA THR A 96 -7.05 13.59 -3.60
C THR A 96 -6.83 12.44 -4.56
N ALA A 97 -5.99 12.64 -5.58
CA ALA A 97 -5.51 11.60 -6.46
C ALA A 97 -4.02 11.79 -6.77
N PHE A 98 -3.36 10.71 -7.16
CA PHE A 98 -1.96 10.72 -7.58
C PHE A 98 -1.85 10.36 -9.07
N CYS A 99 -1.27 11.25 -9.87
CA CYS A 99 -1.11 11.02 -11.30
C CYS A 99 0.20 10.33 -11.59
N CYS A 100 0.16 9.30 -12.44
CA CYS A 100 1.34 8.72 -13.05
C CYS A 100 1.26 8.75 -14.58
N PRO A 101 2.39 8.89 -15.29
CA PRO A 101 2.41 8.73 -16.74
C PRO A 101 1.91 7.33 -17.12
N SER A 102 1.25 7.20 -18.27
CA SER A 102 0.80 5.90 -18.76
C SER A 102 1.95 4.88 -18.84
N GLY A 103 1.70 3.66 -18.37
CA GLY A 103 2.69 2.58 -18.26
C GLY A 103 3.59 2.65 -17.02
N TYR A 104 3.42 3.65 -16.15
CA TYR A 104 4.04 3.69 -14.82
C TYR A 104 3.06 3.19 -13.78
N VAL A 105 3.61 2.64 -12.70
CA VAL A 105 2.84 2.06 -11.61
C VAL A 105 3.01 2.92 -10.36
N TYR A 106 1.89 3.28 -9.74
CA TYR A 106 1.86 3.91 -8.43
C TYR A 106 1.90 2.86 -7.32
N HIS A 107 2.65 3.12 -6.26
CA HIS A 107 2.71 2.35 -5.01
C HIS A 107 3.18 0.88 -5.02
N THR A 108 3.20 0.17 -6.16
CA THR A 108 3.45 -1.29 -6.21
C THR A 108 4.69 -1.71 -7.00
N PHE A 109 5.61 -0.79 -7.28
CA PHE A 109 6.89 -1.16 -7.88
C PHE A 109 7.91 -1.58 -6.81
N ASP A 110 8.71 -2.60 -7.11
CA ASP A 110 9.82 -3.05 -6.28
C ASP A 110 10.73 -1.86 -5.93
N TYR A 111 11.29 -1.84 -4.72
CA TYR A 111 12.14 -0.75 -4.19
C TYR A 111 11.41 0.55 -3.79
N ARG A 112 10.07 0.59 -3.83
CA ARG A 112 9.32 1.75 -3.34
C ARG A 112 9.76 2.23 -1.96
N THR A 113 9.89 1.32 -0.99
CA THR A 113 10.24 1.65 0.40
C THR A 113 11.58 2.36 0.51
N LEU A 114 12.51 2.03 -0.38
CA LEU A 114 13.87 2.56 -0.40
C LEU A 114 13.89 3.94 -1.05
N ILE A 115 13.15 4.10 -2.16
CA ILE A 115 13.09 5.38 -2.85
C ILE A 115 12.13 6.38 -2.20
N LEU A 116 11.21 5.94 -1.33
CA LEU A 116 10.22 6.80 -0.67
C LEU A 116 10.87 7.94 0.11
N SER A 117 12.07 7.70 0.67
CA SER A 117 12.86 8.70 1.40
C SER A 117 13.42 9.82 0.52
N LYS A 118 13.61 9.56 -0.78
CA LYS A 118 14.20 10.50 -1.75
C LYS A 118 13.14 11.09 -2.70
N ILE A 119 12.15 10.28 -3.05
CA ILE A 119 11.06 10.57 -3.99
C ILE A 119 9.76 10.17 -3.30
N PRO A 120 9.22 11.04 -2.41
CA PRO A 120 7.92 10.81 -1.82
C PRO A 120 6.88 10.75 -2.95
N HIS A 121 6.06 9.71 -2.95
CA HIS A 121 5.05 9.46 -3.99
C HIS A 121 5.65 9.39 -5.41
N GLY A 122 6.48 8.39 -5.67
CA GLY A 122 7.01 8.11 -7.01
C GLY A 122 6.09 7.20 -7.85
N CYS A 123 6.16 7.39 -9.16
CA CYS A 123 5.66 6.49 -10.20
C CYS A 123 6.85 5.74 -10.79
N GLY A 124 6.82 4.40 -10.77
CA GLY A 124 7.93 3.56 -11.25
C GLY A 124 7.58 2.80 -12.52
N ARG A 125 8.56 2.62 -13.41
CA ARG A 125 8.47 1.73 -14.57
C ARG A 125 9.82 1.09 -14.85
N TRP A 126 9.84 -0.23 -15.05
CA TRP A 126 11.00 -0.93 -15.57
C TRP A 126 11.07 -0.85 -17.09
N THR A 127 12.26 -0.57 -17.61
CA THR A 127 12.56 -0.73 -19.04
C THR A 127 13.73 -1.68 -19.21
N SER A 128 13.67 -2.56 -20.20
CA SER A 128 14.85 -3.27 -20.69
C SER A 128 15.81 -2.27 -21.35
N ARG A 129 17.12 -2.51 -21.21
CA ARG A 129 18.30 -1.67 -21.52
C ARG A 129 17.98 -0.41 -22.36
N LEU A 130 18.19 0.76 -21.76
CA LEU A 130 18.76 1.87 -22.52
C LEU A 130 20.14 1.36 -22.96
N ASN A 131 20.35 1.12 -24.25
CA ASN A 131 21.69 0.83 -24.74
C ASN A 131 22.56 2.01 -24.34
N SER A 132 23.44 1.79 -23.37
CA SER A 132 24.58 2.65 -23.07
C SER A 132 25.58 2.57 -24.22
N ASP A 133 25.18 3.02 -25.42
CA ASP A 133 26.10 3.30 -26.53
C ASP A 133 26.78 4.64 -26.25
N SER A 134 27.51 4.71 -25.15
CA SER A 134 28.59 5.69 -24.92
C SER A 134 29.29 5.41 -23.59
N GLY A 135 30.43 4.72 -23.66
CA GLY A 135 31.52 4.83 -22.67
C GLY A 135 31.56 3.77 -21.56
N SER A 136 32.45 2.79 -21.77
CA SER A 136 33.18 1.99 -20.77
C SER A 136 33.02 2.35 -19.29
N ASP A 137 32.61 1.38 -18.45
CA ASP A 137 33.55 0.67 -17.57
C ASP A 137 32.85 -0.42 -16.76
N ALA A 138 33.60 -1.49 -16.52
CA ALA A 138 33.17 -2.72 -15.88
C ALA A 138 32.76 -2.51 -14.41
N ALA A 139 31.53 -2.87 -14.07
CA ALA A 139 31.14 -3.19 -12.70
C ALA A 139 30.64 -4.63 -12.65
N THR A 140 31.52 -5.51 -12.19
CA THR A 140 31.19 -6.90 -11.83
C THR A 140 30.37 -6.87 -10.54
N THR A 141 29.07 -7.15 -10.62
CA THR A 141 28.27 -7.42 -9.41
C THR A 141 27.37 -8.62 -9.66
N THR A 142 27.71 -9.72 -8.97
CA THR A 142 26.97 -10.97 -8.90
C THR A 142 25.68 -10.80 -8.10
N GLY A 143 24.53 -11.17 -8.67
CA GLY A 143 23.30 -11.44 -7.92
C GLY A 143 22.02 -10.92 -8.57
N ALA A 144 21.42 -11.77 -9.42
CA ALA A 144 20.17 -11.61 -10.19
C ALA A 144 20.23 -10.60 -11.36
N ASP A 145 19.62 -10.96 -12.49
CA ASP A 145 19.66 -10.28 -13.80
C ASP A 145 19.09 -8.84 -13.80
N PHE A 146 19.73 -7.91 -13.10
CA PHE A 146 19.50 -6.47 -13.15
C PHE A 146 20.36 -5.77 -14.21
N ALA A 147 21.34 -6.46 -14.80
CA ALA A 147 22.25 -5.92 -15.82
C ALA A 147 21.56 -5.61 -17.16
N SER A 148 20.24 -5.80 -17.27
CA SER A 148 19.47 -5.49 -18.48
C SER A 148 18.26 -4.62 -18.25
N SER A 149 17.97 -4.15 -17.03
CA SER A 149 16.75 -3.40 -16.75
C SER A 149 17.05 -2.15 -15.93
N THR A 150 16.57 -1.00 -16.40
CA THR A 150 16.73 0.28 -15.72
C THR A 150 15.37 0.70 -15.13
N LEU A 151 15.37 1.11 -13.86
CA LEU A 151 14.18 1.66 -13.22
C LEU A 151 14.08 3.15 -13.56
N LEU A 152 13.00 3.51 -14.27
CA LEU A 152 12.59 4.89 -14.50
C LEU A 152 11.62 5.30 -13.40
N VAL A 153 11.87 6.44 -12.76
CA VAL A 153 11.03 7.01 -11.71
C VAL A 153 10.65 8.43 -12.08
N GLN A 154 9.39 8.78 -11.86
CA GLN A 154 8.92 10.17 -11.94
C GLN A 154 8.12 10.51 -10.69
N TYR A 155 8.09 11.79 -10.33
CA TYR A 155 7.23 12.26 -9.24
C TYR A 155 5.76 12.10 -9.64
N ALA A 156 4.96 11.47 -8.77
CA ALA A 156 3.51 11.47 -8.92
C ALA A 156 2.99 12.87 -8.62
N TRP A 157 2.02 13.33 -9.41
CA TRP A 157 1.38 14.61 -9.12
C TRP A 157 0.21 14.36 -8.18
N ALA A 158 0.29 14.88 -6.96
CA ALA A 158 -0.79 14.91 -6.02
C ALA A 158 -1.73 16.05 -6.40
N LEU A 159 -2.96 15.70 -6.77
CA LEU A 159 -3.99 16.65 -7.13
C LEU A 159 -5.06 16.59 -6.07
N THR A 160 -5.48 17.75 -5.60
CA THR A 160 -6.68 17.88 -4.78
C THR A 160 -7.73 18.66 -5.53
N TRP A 161 -9.00 18.36 -5.29
CA TRP A 161 -10.12 19.18 -5.78
C TRP A 161 -11.34 18.97 -4.89
N SER A 162 -12.19 19.97 -4.79
CA SER A 162 -13.49 19.86 -4.15
C SER A 162 -14.59 19.53 -5.17
N SER A 163 -15.76 19.10 -4.70
CA SER A 163 -16.94 18.92 -5.57
C SER A 163 -17.32 20.21 -6.32
N SER A 164 -17.08 21.38 -5.73
CA SER A 164 -17.34 22.68 -6.37
C SER A 164 -16.36 23.02 -7.49
N ASP A 165 -15.18 22.40 -7.51
CA ASP A 165 -14.18 22.65 -8.55
C ASP A 165 -14.46 21.84 -9.82
N ILE A 166 -15.11 20.67 -9.70
CA ILE A 166 -15.37 19.72 -10.81
C ILE A 166 -15.86 20.40 -12.10
N PRO A 167 -16.85 21.32 -12.08
CA PRO A 167 -17.34 21.96 -13.30
C PRO A 167 -16.28 22.79 -14.05
N ASN A 168 -15.27 23.28 -13.33
CA ASN A 168 -14.19 24.13 -13.86
C ASN A 168 -12.93 23.33 -14.23
N LEU A 169 -12.92 22.01 -14.00
CA LEU A 169 -11.80 21.13 -14.33
C LEU A 169 -12.02 20.46 -15.68
N THR A 170 -10.95 20.39 -16.47
CA THR A 170 -10.95 19.70 -17.76
C THR A 170 -9.78 18.72 -17.82
N PRO A 171 -9.99 17.41 -18.08
CA PRO A 171 -11.28 16.73 -18.15
C PRO A 171 -11.99 16.77 -16.79
N GLN A 172 -13.33 16.71 -16.80
CA GLN A 172 -14.10 16.70 -15.56
C GLN A 172 -13.84 15.39 -14.80
N PRO A 173 -13.32 15.44 -13.56
CA PRO A 173 -13.19 14.26 -12.73
C PRO A 173 -14.58 13.66 -12.41
N PRO A 174 -14.65 12.35 -12.12
CA PRO A 174 -15.90 11.74 -11.73
C PRO A 174 -16.36 12.29 -10.38
N SER A 175 -17.68 12.33 -10.16
CA SER A 175 -18.21 12.62 -8.84
C SER A 175 -17.99 11.40 -7.93
N ILE A 176 -17.11 11.55 -6.94
CA ILE A 176 -16.78 10.52 -5.96
C ILE A 176 -17.58 10.81 -4.69
N THR A 177 -18.19 9.79 -4.09
CA THR A 177 -18.88 9.94 -2.80
C THR A 177 -17.89 9.80 -1.64
N ASN A 178 -18.23 10.29 -0.44
CA ASN A 178 -17.32 10.29 0.72
C ASN A 178 -16.80 8.89 1.13
N SER A 179 -17.49 7.82 0.72
CA SER A 179 -17.17 6.42 1.07
C SER A 179 -16.50 5.65 -0.07
N MET A 180 -16.17 6.30 -1.20
CA MET A 180 -15.67 5.64 -2.39
C MET A 180 -14.13 5.73 -2.49
N PHE A 181 -13.49 4.62 -2.85
CA PHE A 181 -12.04 4.55 -3.11
C PHE A 181 -11.79 4.00 -4.50
N VAL A 182 -11.30 4.83 -5.42
CA VAL A 182 -11.06 4.45 -6.81
C VAL A 182 -9.57 4.17 -7.01
N PRO A 183 -9.16 2.90 -7.20
CA PRO A 183 -7.73 2.57 -7.29
C PRO A 183 -7.05 3.18 -8.52
N THR A 184 -7.76 3.17 -9.65
CA THR A 184 -7.29 3.72 -10.92
C THR A 184 -8.46 4.33 -11.69
N TRP A 185 -8.21 5.45 -12.37
CA TRP A 185 -9.17 6.06 -13.28
C TRP A 185 -8.44 6.77 -14.42
N THR A 186 -9.06 6.76 -15.60
CA THR A 186 -8.58 7.51 -16.77
C THR A 186 -9.63 8.49 -17.27
N PRO A 187 -9.24 9.66 -17.79
CA PRO A 187 -10.19 10.59 -18.39
C PRO A 187 -11.13 9.95 -19.41
N GLY A 188 -12.44 10.10 -19.17
CA GLY A 188 -13.50 9.52 -20.01
C GLY A 188 -14.00 8.15 -19.55
N GLU A 189 -13.34 7.49 -18.59
CA GLU A 189 -13.84 6.27 -17.97
C GLU A 189 -15.07 6.57 -17.10
N VAL A 190 -16.17 5.87 -17.37
CA VAL A 190 -17.40 5.96 -16.57
C VAL A 190 -17.30 4.93 -15.44
N ILE A 191 -17.41 5.40 -14.20
CA ILE A 191 -17.45 4.52 -13.03
C ILE A 191 -18.90 4.13 -12.76
N PRO A 192 -19.27 2.84 -12.83
CA PRO A 192 -20.62 2.40 -12.49
C PRO A 192 -20.96 2.72 -11.02
N PRO A 193 -22.22 3.07 -10.72
CA PRO A 193 -22.67 3.28 -9.34
C PRO A 193 -22.34 2.08 -8.45
N GLY A 194 -21.77 2.33 -7.26
CA GLY A 194 -21.49 1.28 -6.27
C GLY A 194 -20.25 0.42 -6.51
N LYS A 195 -19.52 0.58 -7.62
CA LYS A 195 -18.35 -0.28 -7.95
C LYS A 195 -17.23 -0.20 -6.90
N TYR A 196 -17.03 0.97 -6.31
CA TYR A 196 -15.88 1.27 -5.44
C TYR A 196 -16.29 1.79 -4.05
N ASP A 197 -17.55 1.61 -3.67
CA ASP A 197 -18.04 2.01 -2.36
C ASP A 197 -17.45 1.10 -1.27
N ARG A 198 -16.92 1.70 -0.21
CA ARG A 198 -16.30 1.00 0.93
C ARG A 198 -17.27 0.07 1.67
N GLU A 199 -18.57 0.35 1.59
CA GLU A 199 -19.65 -0.45 2.19
C GLU A 199 -20.36 -1.38 1.19
N SER A 200 -19.84 -1.54 -0.03
CA SER A 200 -20.43 -2.48 -0.98
C SER A 200 -20.37 -3.90 -0.40
N PRO A 201 -21.51 -4.63 -0.32
CA PRO A 201 -21.54 -6.04 0.10
C PRO A 201 -20.60 -6.93 -0.71
N ASN A 202 -20.19 -6.46 -1.90
CA ASN A 202 -19.33 -7.14 -2.86
C ASN A 202 -17.99 -6.40 -3.08
N GLY A 203 -17.63 -5.44 -2.22
CA GLY A 203 -16.45 -4.59 -2.41
C GLY A 203 -15.12 -5.34 -2.18
N PRO A 204 -14.08 -5.09 -2.99
CA PRO A 204 -12.75 -5.72 -2.85
C PRO A 204 -11.99 -5.28 -1.58
N ASN A 205 -12.50 -4.28 -0.85
CA ASN A 205 -11.86 -3.65 0.31
C ASN A 205 -12.23 -4.25 1.67
N ARG A 206 -12.82 -5.45 1.71
CA ARG A 206 -12.74 -6.26 2.93
C ARG A 206 -11.33 -6.85 2.97
N ASN A 207 -10.48 -6.29 3.84
CA ASN A 207 -9.15 -6.79 4.18
C ASN A 207 -9.27 -8.19 4.82
N TYR A 208 -9.63 -9.16 4.01
CA TYR A 208 -9.60 -10.57 4.33
C TYR A 208 -8.18 -11.06 4.08
N PHE A 209 -7.35 -11.03 5.11
CA PHE A 209 -6.02 -11.66 5.11
C PHE A 209 -6.12 -13.18 4.79
N LEU A 210 -7.31 -13.75 4.94
CA LEU A 210 -7.65 -15.14 4.65
C LEU A 210 -9.01 -15.20 3.94
N PRO A 211 -9.25 -16.15 3.01
CA PRO A 211 -10.56 -16.39 2.43
C PRO A 211 -11.65 -16.42 3.52
N GLU A 212 -12.85 -15.90 3.24
CA GLU A 212 -13.93 -15.74 4.23
C GLU A 212 -14.16 -17.03 5.06
N GLY A 213 -14.15 -18.19 4.40
CA GLY A 213 -14.29 -19.48 5.08
C GLY A 213 -13.14 -19.82 6.04
N ALA A 214 -11.91 -19.45 5.73
CA ALA A 214 -10.74 -19.68 6.57
C ALA A 214 -10.74 -18.78 7.82
N GLN A 215 -11.21 -17.54 7.71
CA GLN A 215 -11.37 -16.66 8.88
C GLN A 215 -12.44 -17.18 9.84
N TRP A 216 -13.61 -17.59 9.34
CA TRP A 216 -14.65 -18.20 10.18
C TRP A 216 -14.16 -19.50 10.83
N PHE A 217 -13.38 -20.31 10.12
CA PHE A 217 -12.78 -21.52 10.68
C PHE A 217 -11.78 -21.21 11.81
N LEU A 218 -10.98 -20.14 11.71
CA LEU A 218 -10.09 -19.74 12.80
C LEU A 218 -10.82 -19.19 14.02
N MET A 219 -11.81 -18.31 13.79
CA MET A 219 -12.56 -17.64 14.87
C MET A 219 -13.52 -18.60 15.58
N ILE A 220 -14.15 -19.53 14.87
CA ILE A 220 -15.16 -20.44 15.42
C ILE A 220 -14.67 -21.89 15.45
N GLY A 221 -14.07 -22.37 14.36
CA GLY A 221 -13.65 -23.77 14.23
C GLY A 221 -12.55 -24.14 15.24
N MET A 222 -11.50 -23.32 15.37
CA MET A 222 -10.37 -23.61 16.26
C MET A 222 -10.77 -23.70 17.74
N PRO A 223 -11.56 -22.75 18.31
CA PRO A 223 -12.04 -22.88 19.68
C PRO A 223 -12.91 -24.11 19.93
N ILE A 224 -13.77 -24.49 18.98
CA ILE A 224 -14.60 -25.70 19.09
C ILE A 224 -13.74 -26.96 19.09
N ILE A 225 -12.77 -27.05 18.17
CA ILE A 225 -11.83 -28.18 18.11
C ILE A 225 -11.03 -28.28 19.41
N GLY A 226 -10.54 -27.14 19.93
CA GLY A 226 -9.85 -27.08 21.22
C GLY A 226 -10.71 -27.57 22.38
N ALA A 227 -11.96 -27.14 22.46
CA ALA A 227 -12.90 -27.57 23.49
C ALA A 227 -13.21 -29.07 23.42
N LEU A 228 -13.37 -29.63 22.22
CA LEU A 228 -13.60 -31.06 22.02
C LEU A 228 -12.38 -31.90 22.40
N MET A 229 -11.17 -31.46 22.04
CA MET A 229 -9.92 -32.14 22.40
C MET A 229 -9.75 -32.16 23.92
N ILE A 230 -9.90 -31.01 24.60
CA ILE A 230 -9.82 -30.93 26.06
C ILE A 230 -10.91 -31.77 26.72
N GLY A 231 -12.16 -31.67 26.24
CA GLY A 231 -13.29 -32.46 26.73
C GLY A 231 -13.05 -33.97 26.61
N SER A 232 -12.50 -34.42 25.49
CA SER A 232 -12.17 -35.84 25.27
C SER A 232 -11.06 -36.32 26.21
N CYS A 233 -10.01 -35.52 26.44
CA CYS A 233 -8.93 -35.83 27.37
C CYS A 233 -9.46 -35.95 28.81
N VAL A 234 -10.27 -34.98 29.26
CA VAL A 234 -10.87 -35.00 30.60
C VAL A 234 -11.80 -36.21 30.75
N PHE A 235 -12.64 -36.49 29.75
CA PHE A 235 -13.55 -37.63 29.78
C PHE A 235 -12.80 -38.97 29.86
N CYS A 236 -11.74 -39.15 29.06
CA CYS A 236 -10.87 -40.33 29.11
C CYS A 236 -10.19 -40.48 30.48
N CYS A 237 -9.67 -39.40 31.05
CA CYS A 237 -9.05 -39.39 32.37
C CYS A 237 -10.05 -39.76 33.50
N VAL A 238 -11.28 -39.22 33.44
CA VAL A 238 -12.34 -39.51 34.43
C VAL A 238 -12.86 -40.94 34.30
N ARG A 239 -13.02 -41.47 33.08
CA ARG A 239 -13.43 -42.87 32.87
C ARG A 239 -12.35 -43.84 33.34
N GLY A 240 -11.08 -43.55 33.05
CA GLY A 240 -9.94 -44.35 33.49
C GLY A 240 -9.81 -44.41 35.01
N SER A 241 -9.97 -43.28 35.69
CA SER A 241 -9.92 -43.24 37.17
C SER A 241 -11.11 -43.96 37.81
N LYS A 242 -12.33 -43.83 37.25
CA LYS A 242 -13.50 -44.59 37.69
C LYS A 242 -13.31 -46.10 37.52
N LYS A 243 -12.75 -46.54 36.39
CA LYS A 243 -12.44 -47.96 36.15
C LYS A 243 -11.43 -48.48 37.17
N LYS A 244 -10.31 -47.77 37.38
CA LYS A 244 -9.30 -48.13 38.39
C LYS A 244 -9.87 -48.17 39.81
N LYS A 245 -10.78 -47.24 40.17
CA LYS A 245 -11.44 -47.24 41.48
C LYS A 245 -12.34 -48.47 41.67
N ARG A 246 -13.08 -48.87 40.62
CA ARG A 246 -13.89 -50.10 40.64
C ARG A 246 -13.03 -51.36 40.76
N GLU A 247 -11.92 -51.43 40.03
CA GLU A 247 -10.97 -52.55 40.12
C GLU A 247 -10.32 -52.65 41.50
N ARG A 248 -9.92 -51.52 42.10
CA ARG A 248 -9.37 -51.49 43.47
C ARG A 248 -10.41 -51.90 44.52
N ALA A 249 -11.65 -51.43 44.40
CA ALA A 249 -12.73 -51.83 45.30
C ALA A 249 -13.06 -53.32 45.17
N ALA A 250 -13.10 -53.87 43.95
CA ALA A 250 -13.32 -55.29 43.72
C ALA A 250 -12.17 -56.17 44.26
N ARG A 251 -10.91 -55.71 44.17
CA ARG A 251 -9.76 -56.40 44.77
C ARG A 251 -9.79 -56.36 46.29
N ALA A 252 -10.18 -55.23 46.89
CA ALA A 252 -10.33 -55.11 48.34
C ALA A 252 -11.46 -55.99 48.90
N ALA A 253 -12.59 -56.08 48.21
CA ALA A 253 -13.69 -56.97 48.59
C ALA A 253 -13.29 -58.46 48.57
N ARG A 254 -12.58 -58.90 47.52
CA ARG A 254 -12.05 -60.27 47.44
C ARG A 254 -10.99 -60.59 48.51
N ALA A 255 -10.20 -59.59 48.93
CA ALA A 255 -9.24 -59.77 50.01
C ALA A 255 -9.90 -59.88 51.39
N ALA A 256 -11.05 -59.22 51.59
CA ALA A 256 -11.83 -59.32 52.83
C ALA A 256 -12.56 -60.66 52.97
N GLU A 257 -12.99 -61.29 51.88
CA GLU A 257 -13.61 -62.63 51.90
C GLU A 257 -12.60 -63.78 52.08
N GLY A 258 -11.29 -63.51 51.97
CA GLY A 258 -10.22 -64.50 52.03
C GLY A 258 -9.51 -64.64 53.39
N VAL A 259 -9.99 -63.99 54.46
CA VAL A 259 -9.43 -64.14 55.80
C VAL A 259 -10.27 -65.16 56.58
N PRO A 260 -9.86 -66.45 56.64
CA PRO A 260 -10.53 -67.41 57.51
C PRO A 260 -10.21 -67.07 58.97
N ASP A 261 -11.25 -67.01 59.80
CA ASP A 261 -11.15 -66.93 61.26
C ASP A 261 -10.34 -68.12 61.78
N GLY A 262 -9.06 -67.86 62.04
CA GLY A 262 -8.15 -68.76 62.73
C GLY A 262 -8.55 -68.88 64.19
N LYS A 263 -9.01 -70.07 64.52
CA LYS A 263 -9.38 -70.57 65.85
C LYS A 263 -8.23 -70.52 66.85
#